data_AF-A0A1Q6SW66-F1
#
_entry.id   AF-A0A1Q6SW66-F1
#
_cell.length_a   1.000
_cell.length_b   1.000
_cell.length_c   1.000
_cell.angle_alpha   90.00
_cell.angle_beta   90.00
_cell.angle_gamma   90.00
#
_symmetry.space_group_name_H-M   'P 1'
#
loop_
_entity.id
_entity.type
_entity.pdbx_description
1 polymer ?
#
loop_
_entity_poly.entity_id
_entity_poly.type
_entity_poly.pdbx_seq_one_letter_code
_entity_poly.pdbx_strand_id
1 'polypeptide(L)' 'MTDYKKAFVDTAPFIYFIEKDENNPQYYDKVKKFFSNGYEADKKFVTSVVTMEEYFVFPYRNKLK' A
#
# COMPACT_ATOMS: atom_id res chain seq x y z
N MET A 1 -9.11 12.82 12.82
CA MET A 1 -9.02 11.67 11.88
C MET A 1 -10.25 11.70 11.02
N THR A 2 -10.12 11.64 9.71
CA THR A 2 -11.27 11.59 8.81
C THR A 2 -12.09 10.35 9.12
N ASP A 3 -13.36 10.52 9.46
CA ASP A 3 -14.22 9.40 9.86
C ASP A 3 -14.76 8.72 8.59
N TYR A 4 -14.04 7.71 8.10
CA TYR A 4 -14.43 6.93 6.92
C TYR A 4 -14.75 5.49 7.30
N LYS A 5 -15.64 4.83 6.55
CA LYS A 5 -15.94 3.38 6.70
C LYS A 5 -15.21 2.51 5.68
N LYS A 6 -14.86 3.10 4.54
CA LYS A 6 -14.22 2.45 3.40
C LYS A 6 -13.21 3.39 2.77
N ALA A 7 -12.04 2.88 2.41
CA ALA A 7 -11.01 3.62 1.69
C ALA A 7 -10.68 2.87 0.39
N PHE A 8 -10.69 3.60 -0.72
CA PHE A 8 -10.10 3.12 -1.96
C PHE A 8 -8.59 3.40 -1.92
N VAL A 9 -7.78 2.38 -2.15
CA VAL A 9 -6.32 2.44 -2.05
C VAL A 9 -5.75 2.35 -3.45
N ASP A 10 -4.99 3.37 -3.81
CA ASP A 10 -4.26 3.46 -5.07
C ASP A 10 -2.96 2.65 -5.03
N THR A 11 -2.21 2.61 -6.12
CA THR A 11 -1.03 1.77 -6.31
C THR A 11 0.14 2.17 -5.40
N ALA A 12 0.38 3.47 -5.21
CA ALA A 12 1.54 3.97 -4.47
C ALA A 12 1.64 3.47 -3.01
N PRO A 13 0.55 3.48 -2.19
CA PRO A 13 0.57 2.84 -0.88
C PRO A 13 1.01 1.37 -0.90
N PHE A 14 0.54 0.56 -1.84
CA PHE A 14 0.98 -0.84 -1.93
C PHE A 14 2.48 -0.95 -2.25
N ILE A 15 2.96 -0.17 -3.21
CA ILE A 15 4.38 -0.14 -3.59
C ILE A 15 5.25 0.22 -2.38
N TYR A 16 4.98 1.33 -1.70
CA TYR A 16 5.77 1.76 -0.54
C TYR A 16 5.72 0.76 0.62
N PHE A 17 4.59 0.06 0.79
CA PHE A 17 4.49 -0.97 1.81
C PHE A 17 5.33 -2.22 1.48
N ILE A 18 5.36 -2.62 0.21
CA ILE A 18 6.09 -3.80 -0.27
C ILE A 18 7.60 -3.52 -0.34
N GLU A 19 8.00 -2.36 -0.85
CA GLU A 19 9.39 -1.92 -0.99
C GLU A 19 10.09 -1.64 0.34
N LYS A 20 9.33 -1.37 1.40
CA LYS A 20 9.85 -0.99 2.72
C LYS A 20 10.83 0.20 2.59
N ASP A 21 12.01 0.06 3.18
CA ASP A 21 13.03 1.10 3.25
C ASP A 21 14.01 1.09 2.07
N GLU A 22 13.86 0.18 1.09
CA GLU A 22 14.85 -0.02 0.03
C GLU A 22 15.00 1.20 -0.90
N ASN A 23 13.90 1.87 -1.24
CA ASN A 23 13.92 3.02 -2.15
C ASN A 23 13.38 4.31 -1.53
N ASN A 24 12.43 4.22 -0.59
CA ASN A 24 11.74 5.39 -0.03
C ASN A 24 11.34 5.19 1.45
N PRO A 25 12.30 5.12 2.38
CA PRO A 25 12.05 4.84 3.81
C PRO A 25 11.07 5.82 4.47
N GLN A 26 11.01 7.06 3.98
CA GLN A 26 10.11 8.10 4.49
C GLN A 26 8.61 7.79 4.31
N TYR A 27 8.26 6.88 3.39
CA TYR A 27 6.87 6.53 3.10
C TYR A 27 6.44 5.22 3.73
N TYR A 28 7.36 4.27 3.92
CA TYR A 28 7.04 2.96 4.49
C TYR A 28 6.35 3.09 5.86
N ASP A 29 6.95 3.83 6.79
CA ASP A 29 6.38 4.01 8.13
C ASP A 29 5.01 4.69 8.12
N LYS A 30 4.79 5.65 7.21
CA LYS A 30 3.51 6.35 7.08
C LYS A 30 2.42 5.42 6.57
N VAL A 31 2.74 4.66 5.53
CA VAL A 31 1.79 3.73 4.90
C VAL A 31 1.51 2.53 5.80
N LYS A 32 2.54 2.00 6.48
CA LYS A 32 2.37 0.96 7.50
C LYS A 32 1.40 1.42 8.60
N LYS A 33 1.60 2.61 9.16
CA LYS A 33 0.67 3.18 10.15
C LYS A 33 -0.74 3.37 9.58
N PHE A 34 -0.87 3.81 8.34
CA PHE A 34 -2.17 3.94 7.67
C PHE A 34 -2.92 2.60 7.59
N PHE A 35 -2.26 1.53 7.13
CA PHE A 35 -2.86 0.21 7.05
C PHE A 35 -3.16 -0.39 8.44
N SER A 36 -2.23 -0.27 9.39
CA SER A 36 -2.44 -0.73 10.78
C SER A 36 -3.63 -0.05 11.44
N ASN A 37 -3.69 1.28 11.37
CA ASN A 37 -4.81 2.04 11.97
C ASN A 37 -6.15 1.68 11.34
N GLY A 38 -6.20 1.48 10.02
CA GLY A 38 -7.43 1.08 9.35
C GLY A 38 -7.83 -0.35 9.68
N TYR A 39 -6.88 -1.27 9.79
CA TYR A 39 -7.15 -2.65 10.18
C TYR A 39 -7.68 -2.75 11.62
N GLU A 40 -7.03 -2.07 12.56
CA GLU A 40 -7.46 -2.02 13.98
C GLU A 40 -8.84 -1.37 14.15
N ALA A 41 -9.18 -0.40 13.30
CA ALA A 41 -10.47 0.27 13.31
C ALA A 41 -11.52 -0.37 12.40
N ASP A 42 -11.32 -1.64 11.97
CA ASP A 42 -12.21 -2.41 11.09
C ASP A 42 -12.67 -1.65 9.83
N LYS A 43 -11.73 -0.91 9.23
CA LYS A 43 -11.97 -0.16 7.99
C LYS A 43 -11.85 -1.09 6.79
N LYS A 44 -12.76 -0.94 5.84
CA LYS A 44 -12.69 -1.68 4.57
C LYS A 44 -11.75 -1.00 3.59
N PHE A 45 -10.64 -1.67 3.27
CA PHE A 45 -9.79 -1.29 2.16
C PHE A 45 -10.26 -1.97 0.87
N VAL A 46 -10.40 -1.20 -0.19
CA VAL A 46 -10.70 -1.73 -1.53
C VAL A 46 -9.74 -1.14 -2.54
N THR A 47 -9.51 -1.86 -3.63
CA THR A 47 -8.72 -1.39 -4.74
C THR A 47 -9.29 -1.96 -6.04
N SER A 48 -8.68 -1.63 -7.18
CA SER A 48 -9.06 -2.17 -8.49
C SER A 48 -8.14 -3.30 -8.92
N VAL A 49 -8.61 -4.12 -9.87
CA VAL A 49 -7.75 -5.13 -10.52
C VAL A 49 -6.60 -4.49 -11.29
N VAL A 50 -6.78 -3.27 -11.82
CA VAL A 50 -5.74 -2.51 -12.51
C VAL A 50 -4.62 -2.13 -11.54
N THR A 51 -4.97 -1.60 -10.37
CA THR A 51 -4.01 -1.30 -9.29
C THR A 51 -3.21 -2.55 -8.89
N MET A 52 -3.87 -3.71 -8.85
CA MET A 52 -3.22 -4.98 -8.56
C MET A 52 -2.19 -5.34 -9.63
N GLU A 53 -2.53 -5.20 -10.91
CA GLU A 53 -1.57 -5.38 -12.02
C GLU A 53 -0.37 -4.42 -11.90
N GLU A 54 -0.60 -3.15 -11.59
CA GLU A 54 0.45 -2.14 -11.50
C GLU A 54 1.49 -2.43 -10.41
N TYR A 55 1.07 -2.70 -9.17
CA TYR A 55 2.05 -3.00 -8.11
C TYR A 55 2.64 -4.40 -8.22
N PHE A 56 2.00 -5.33 -8.96
CA PHE A 56 2.61 -6.63 -9.23
C PHE A 56 3.74 -6.56 -10.26
N VAL A 57 3.82 -5.54 -11.12
CA VAL A 57 4.99 -5.34 -12.00
C VAL A 57 6.28 -5.16 -11.18
N PHE A 58 6.20 -4.50 -10.02
CA PHE A 58 7.36 -4.23 -9.18
C PHE A 58 8.14 -5.49 -8.73
N PRO A 59 7.51 -6.51 -8.09
CA PRO A 59 8.21 -7.74 -7.73
C PRO A 59 8.76 -8.53 -8.93
N TYR A 60 8.21 -8.37 -10.14
CA TYR A 60 8.80 -8.96 -11.36
C TYR A 60 10.05 -8.23 -11.85
N ARG A 61 10.15 -6.91 -11.63
CA ARG A 61 11.35 -6.15 -11.99
C ARG A 61 12.56 -6.53 -11.13
N ASN A 62 12.35 -6.80 -9.85
CA ASN A 62 13.44 -7.13 -8.92
C ASN A 62 13.82 -8.62 -8.90
N LYS A 63 12.97 -9.54 -9.38
CA LYS A 63 13.33 -10.97 -9.54
C LYS A 63 14.29 -11.27 -10.70
N LEU A 64 14.55 -10.29 -11.57
CA LEU A 64 15.47 -10.40 -12.71
C LEU A 64 16.88 -9.87 -12.39
N LYS A 65 17.18 -9.57 -11.13
CA LYS A 65 18.53 -9.23 -10.65
C LYS A 65 19.14 -10.38 -9.87
#